data_AF-A0A966UQS0-F1
#
_entry.id   AF-A0A966UQS0-F1
#
_cell.length_a   1.000
_cell.length_b   1.000
_cell.length_c   1.000
_cell.angle_alpha   90.00
_cell.angle_beta   90.00
_cell.angle_gamma   90.00
#
_symmetry.space_group_name_H-M   'P 1'
#
loop_
_entity.id
_entity.type
_entity.pdbx_description
1 polymer ?
#
loop_
_entity_poly.entity_id
_entity_poly.type
_entity_poly.pdbx_seq_one_letter_code
_entity_poly.pdbx_strand_id
1 'polypeptide(L)'
;MMTTPDRGIKKIIVPKSKLPGIFASEEGNKSVYVLKYRFISEDKNRTSHWSPTYKIIAEDTAEEIMNAIVVDNSNKVVNLVWEPQANIPEYHIYVKWNYSSPDSQWQYYAKTSQTNYSIVYAADKTSIKVAVQKPTVQQERFTTATLFENDASLI
;
A
#
# COMPACT_ATOMS: atom_id res chain seq x y z
N MET A 1 -28.93 27.50 -7.10
CA MET A 1 -28.07 28.31 -7.98
C MET A 1 -26.64 27.80 -7.83
N MET A 2 -25.99 27.36 -8.92
CA MET A 2 -24.56 27.05 -8.88
C MET A 2 -23.78 28.36 -8.81
N THR A 3 -22.97 28.53 -7.78
CA THR A 3 -22.07 29.68 -7.63
C THR A 3 -21.01 29.63 -8.73
N THR A 4 -20.99 30.62 -9.61
CA THR A 4 -19.89 30.81 -10.57
C THR A 4 -18.62 31.14 -9.80
N PRO A 5 -17.55 30.33 -9.89
CA PRO A 5 -16.28 30.63 -9.23
C PRO A 5 -15.70 31.95 -9.74
N ASP A 6 -15.10 32.74 -8.85
CA ASP A 6 -14.43 34.00 -9.22
C ASP A 6 -13.33 33.76 -10.26
N ARG A 7 -13.20 34.64 -11.26
CA ARG A 7 -12.36 34.47 -12.46
C ARG A 7 -10.87 34.33 -12.12
N GLY A 8 -10.43 34.76 -10.93
CA GLY A 8 -9.05 34.67 -10.46
C GLY A 8 -8.66 33.36 -9.76
N ILE A 9 -9.60 32.44 -9.51
CA ILE A 9 -9.30 31.20 -8.77
C ILE A 9 -8.49 30.25 -9.65
N LYS A 10 -7.21 30.09 -9.32
CA LYS A 10 -6.34 29.11 -9.98
C LYS A 10 -6.70 27.70 -9.50
N LYS A 11 -7.15 26.85 -10.43
CA LYS A 11 -7.42 25.43 -10.17
C LYS A 11 -6.11 24.64 -10.22
N ILE A 12 -5.78 23.96 -9.13
CA ILE A 12 -4.67 23.00 -9.08
C ILE A 12 -5.26 21.59 -9.26
N ILE A 13 -4.72 20.84 -10.22
CA ILE A 13 -5.07 19.44 -10.45
C ILE A 13 -3.79 18.63 -10.23
N VAL A 14 -3.84 17.70 -9.28
CA VAL A 14 -2.75 16.74 -9.04
C VAL A 14 -3.13 15.42 -9.72
N PRO A 15 -2.35 14.95 -10.72
CA PRO A 15 -2.59 13.65 -11.35
C PRO A 15 -2.49 12.51 -10.34
N LYS A 16 -3.28 11.45 -10.54
CA LYS A 16 -3.25 10.25 -9.68
C LYS A 16 -1.84 9.66 -9.56
N SER A 17 -1.07 9.65 -10.65
CA SER A 17 0.32 9.16 -10.69
C SER A 17 1.32 9.96 -9.85
N LYS A 18 0.96 11.18 -9.43
CA LYS A 18 1.77 12.02 -8.53
C LYS A 18 1.28 12.00 -7.09
N LEU A 19 0.25 11.23 -6.79
CA LEU A 19 -0.20 11.05 -5.41
C LEU A 19 0.79 10.13 -4.68
N PRO A 20 1.05 10.39 -3.39
CA PRO A 20 1.83 9.49 -2.56
C PRO A 20 1.07 8.17 -2.34
N GLY A 21 1.70 7.21 -1.65
CA GLY A 21 0.99 6.04 -1.15
C GLY A 21 -0.24 6.44 -0.32
N ILE A 22 -1.22 5.54 -0.25
CA ILE A 22 -2.46 5.79 0.49
C ILE A 22 -2.21 5.71 2.01
N PHE A 23 -2.92 6.53 2.77
CA PHE A 23 -3.11 6.27 4.19
C PHE A 23 -4.33 5.36 4.30
N ALA A 24 -4.11 4.08 4.55
CA ALA A 24 -5.19 3.18 4.87
C ALA A 24 -5.52 3.31 6.36
N SER A 25 -6.80 3.30 6.69
CA SER A 25 -7.29 3.32 8.07
C SER A 25 -8.03 2.01 8.32
N GLU A 26 -7.69 1.33 9.41
CA GLU A 26 -8.47 0.16 9.87
C GLU A 26 -9.91 0.56 10.21
N GLU A 27 -10.11 1.77 10.75
CA GLU A 27 -11.44 2.32 10.98
C GLU A 27 -12.15 2.62 9.64
N GLY A 28 -13.05 1.71 9.27
CA GLY A 28 -14.04 1.90 8.21
C GLY A 28 -13.61 1.42 6.83
N ASN A 29 -12.49 0.71 6.66
CA ASN A 29 -12.00 0.24 5.35
C ASN A 29 -11.95 1.36 4.29
N LYS A 30 -11.53 2.57 4.69
CA LYS A 30 -11.39 3.70 3.76
C LYS A 30 -9.93 4.08 3.62
N SER A 31 -9.45 4.02 2.39
CA SER A 31 -8.19 4.62 2.00
C SER A 31 -8.38 6.13 1.92
N VAL A 32 -7.44 6.91 2.46
CA VAL A 32 -7.50 8.37 2.45
C VAL A 32 -6.19 9.00 1.99
N TYR A 33 -6.29 10.15 1.34
CA TYR A 33 -5.17 11.07 1.12
C TYR A 33 -5.28 12.23 2.11
N VAL A 34 -4.16 12.57 2.73
CA VAL A 34 -4.05 13.70 3.64
C VAL A 34 -3.46 14.88 2.88
N LEU A 35 -4.25 15.93 2.67
CA LEU A 35 -3.85 17.14 1.96
C LEU A 35 -3.66 18.30 2.94
N LYS A 36 -2.51 18.96 2.80
CA LYS A 36 -2.20 20.23 3.48
C LYS A 36 -1.40 21.10 2.52
N TYR A 37 -1.75 22.37 2.41
CA TYR A 37 -1.09 23.29 1.49
C TYR A 37 -0.76 24.62 2.17
N ARG A 38 0.18 25.36 1.60
CA ARG A 38 0.52 26.73 1.97
C ARG A 38 0.98 27.49 0.74
N PHE A 39 0.93 28.80 0.79
CA PHE A 39 1.42 29.67 -0.27
C PHE A 39 2.82 30.15 0.06
N ILE A 40 3.69 30.16 -0.94
CA ILE A 40 5.06 30.66 -0.85
C ILE A 40 5.18 31.76 -1.90
N SER A 41 5.71 32.91 -1.53
CA SER A 41 5.96 34.00 -2.47
C SER A 41 6.95 33.57 -3.55
N GLU A 42 6.87 34.18 -4.73
CA GLU A 42 7.73 33.83 -5.87
C GLU A 42 9.21 34.05 -5.58
N ASP A 43 9.53 35.10 -4.83
CA ASP A 43 10.87 35.41 -4.33
C ASP A 43 11.30 34.51 -3.15
N LYS A 44 10.43 33.59 -2.71
CA LYS A 44 10.61 32.64 -1.59
C LYS A 44 10.90 33.28 -0.23
N ASN A 45 10.70 34.60 -0.08
CA ASN A 45 10.97 35.30 1.17
C ASN A 45 9.79 35.30 2.16
N ARG A 46 8.59 34.91 1.74
CA ARG A 46 7.40 34.85 2.59
C ARG A 46 6.65 33.54 2.41
N THR A 47 6.20 32.97 3.51
CA THR A 47 5.36 31.76 3.52
C THR A 47 4.11 32.02 4.33
N SER A 48 2.94 31.64 3.81
CA SER A 48 1.71 31.66 4.59
C SER A 48 1.75 30.59 5.69
N HIS A 49 0.80 30.70 6.62
CA HIS A 49 0.45 29.56 7.47
C HIS A 49 -0.07 28.40 6.62
N TRP A 50 0.03 27.20 7.19
CA TRP A 50 -0.57 26.02 6.59
C TRP A 50 -2.09 26.08 6.63
N SER A 51 -2.72 25.49 5.61
CA SER A 51 -4.14 25.18 5.63
C SER A 51 -4.48 24.21 6.77
N PRO A 52 -5.77 24.08 7.14
CA PRO A 52 -6.26 22.91 7.84
C PRO A 52 -5.90 21.62 7.09
N THR A 53 -5.90 20.51 7.82
CA THR A 53 -5.69 19.18 7.24
C THR A 53 -7.00 18.70 6.60
N TYR A 54 -6.97 18.37 5.31
CA TYR A 54 -8.10 17.78 4.61
C TYR A 54 -7.87 16.29 4.41
N LYS A 55 -8.89 15.47 4.68
CA LYS A 55 -8.90 14.04 4.35
C LYS A 55 -9.74 13.84 3.09
N ILE A 56 -9.13 13.33 2.04
CA ILE A 56 -9.79 13.03 0.77
C ILE A 56 -9.96 11.52 0.71
N ILE A 57 -11.19 11.03 0.56
CA ILE A 57 -11.46 9.59 0.45
C ILE A 57 -10.91 9.10 -0.90
N ALA A 58 -10.04 8.09 -0.85
CA ALA A 58 -9.60 7.36 -2.02
C ALA A 58 -10.59 6.21 -2.25
N GLU A 59 -11.42 6.34 -3.29
CA GLU A 59 -12.36 5.30 -3.70
C GLU A 59 -11.67 4.12 -4.40
N ASP A 60 -10.34 4.16 -4.54
CA ASP A 60 -9.56 3.11 -5.17
C ASP A 60 -9.30 1.97 -4.17
N THR A 61 -10.17 0.96 -4.18
CA THR A 61 -9.92 -0.32 -3.52
C THR A 61 -8.98 -1.16 -4.38
N ALA A 62 -8.08 -1.90 -3.75
CA ALA A 62 -7.31 -2.91 -4.47
C ALA A 62 -8.26 -3.98 -5.04
N GLU A 63 -8.14 -4.24 -6.34
CA GLU A 63 -8.80 -5.38 -6.97
C GLU A 63 -7.89 -6.61 -6.83
N GLU A 64 -8.50 -7.78 -6.65
CA GLU A 64 -7.77 -9.02 -6.57
C GLU A 64 -7.11 -9.34 -7.92
N ILE A 65 -5.83 -9.71 -7.89
CA ILE A 65 -5.04 -10.00 -9.10
C ILE A 65 -4.65 -11.47 -9.14
N MET A 66 -4.46 -12.04 -10.34
CA MET A 66 -4.00 -13.42 -10.45
C MET A 66 -2.59 -13.54 -9.89
N ASN A 67 -2.38 -14.60 -9.11
CA ASN A 67 -1.17 -14.80 -8.34
C ASN A 67 -0.94 -16.30 -8.08
N ALA A 68 0.27 -16.64 -7.68
CA ALA A 68 0.65 -17.98 -7.29
C ALA A 68 1.69 -17.94 -6.16
N ILE A 69 1.58 -18.91 -5.26
CA ILE A 69 2.61 -19.25 -4.27
C ILE A 69 3.14 -20.65 -4.58
N VAL A 70 4.46 -20.79 -4.63
CA VAL A 70 5.14 -22.07 -4.81
C VAL A 70 6.13 -22.25 -3.68
N VAL A 71 5.98 -23.33 -2.91
CA VAL A 71 6.87 -23.64 -1.79
C VAL A 71 7.81 -24.75 -2.18
N ASP A 72 9.11 -24.50 -2.00
CA ASP A 72 10.17 -25.48 -2.06
C ASP A 72 10.65 -25.77 -0.63
N ASN A 73 10.09 -26.83 -0.04
CA ASN A 73 10.44 -27.27 1.32
C ASN A 73 11.89 -27.78 1.43
N SER A 74 12.47 -28.25 0.32
CA SER A 74 13.83 -28.81 0.32
C SER A 74 14.88 -27.70 0.45
N ASN A 75 14.67 -26.61 -0.29
CA ASN A 75 15.56 -25.44 -0.26
C ASN A 75 15.12 -24.36 0.74
N LYS A 76 13.96 -24.54 1.39
CA LYS A 76 13.33 -23.60 2.31
C LYS A 76 13.06 -22.23 1.66
N VAL A 77 12.47 -22.27 0.47
CA VAL A 77 12.15 -21.09 -0.33
C VAL A 77 10.66 -21.05 -0.64
N VAL A 78 10.06 -19.88 -0.48
CA VAL A 78 8.71 -19.56 -0.95
C VAL A 78 8.84 -18.59 -2.10
N ASN A 79 8.34 -18.97 -3.27
CA ASN A 79 8.31 -18.12 -4.45
C ASN A 79 6.90 -17.58 -4.65
N LEU A 80 6.82 -16.28 -4.86
CA LEU A 80 5.59 -15.55 -5.13
C LEU A 80 5.67 -14.99 -6.54
N VAL A 81 4.59 -15.11 -7.28
CA VAL A 81 4.42 -14.53 -8.62
C VAL A 81 3.01 -13.96 -8.73
N TRP A 82 2.88 -12.83 -9.41
CA TRP A 82 1.59 -12.20 -9.68
C TRP A 82 1.59 -11.45 -11.01
N GLU A 83 0.41 -11.01 -11.43
CA GLU A 83 0.25 -10.23 -12.65
C GLU A 83 0.72 -8.78 -12.52
N PRO A 84 1.40 -8.21 -13.53
CA PRO A 84 1.78 -6.81 -13.54
C PRO A 84 0.55 -5.89 -13.56
N GLN A 85 0.60 -4.82 -12.77
CA GLN A 85 -0.45 -3.81 -12.72
C GLN A 85 0.12 -2.47 -13.19
N ALA A 86 -0.44 -1.92 -14.28
CA ALA A 86 0.12 -0.73 -14.95
C ALA A 86 0.20 0.52 -14.05
N ASN A 87 -0.64 0.60 -13.02
CA ASN A 87 -0.74 1.76 -12.13
C ASN A 87 -0.08 1.55 -10.76
N ILE A 88 0.67 0.45 -10.58
CA ILE A 88 1.31 0.12 -9.30
C ILE A 88 2.83 0.09 -9.52
N PRO A 89 3.57 1.13 -9.08
CA PRO A 89 5.00 1.23 -9.34
C PRO A 89 5.84 0.31 -8.44
N GLU A 90 5.32 -0.01 -7.24
CA GLU A 90 5.97 -0.91 -6.29
C GLU A 90 4.90 -1.65 -5.48
N TYR A 91 5.28 -2.82 -4.97
CA TYR A 91 4.46 -3.71 -4.17
C TYR A 91 5.08 -3.86 -2.80
N HIS A 92 4.26 -3.77 -1.75
CA HIS A 92 4.70 -4.06 -0.39
C HIS A 92 4.28 -5.47 0.01
N ILE A 93 5.21 -6.23 0.57
CA ILE A 93 5.04 -7.63 0.94
C ILE A 93 5.02 -7.72 2.46
N TYR A 94 3.98 -8.36 2.97
CA TYR A 94 3.79 -8.64 4.38
C TYR A 94 3.74 -10.14 4.60
N VAL A 95 4.35 -10.57 5.70
CA VAL A 95 4.37 -11.99 6.08
C VAL A 95 3.80 -12.17 7.46
N LYS A 96 3.17 -13.31 7.66
CA LYS A 96 2.68 -13.78 8.95
C LYS A 96 3.15 -15.22 9.11
N TRP A 97 4.20 -15.41 9.89
CA TRP A 97 4.83 -16.71 10.14
C TRP A 97 4.07 -17.51 11.18
N ASN A 98 4.06 -18.84 11.03
CA ASN A 98 3.39 -19.76 11.95
C ASN A 98 1.96 -19.28 12.23
N TYR A 99 1.20 -18.99 11.16
CA TYR A 99 -0.05 -18.25 11.24
C TYR A 99 -1.15 -18.97 12.03
N SER A 100 -0.97 -20.26 12.32
CA SER A 100 -1.80 -21.06 13.21
C SER A 100 -1.59 -20.73 14.70
N SER A 101 -0.50 -20.04 15.05
CA SER A 101 -0.22 -19.57 16.40
C SER A 101 -1.02 -18.30 16.73
N PRO A 102 -1.65 -18.20 17.91
CA PRO A 102 -2.40 -17.01 18.32
C PRO A 102 -1.53 -15.75 18.42
N ASP A 103 -0.23 -15.91 18.70
CA ASP A 103 0.71 -14.78 18.83
C ASP A 103 1.26 -14.29 17.49
N SER A 104 0.89 -14.95 16.39
CA SER A 104 1.37 -14.61 15.06
C SER A 104 0.76 -13.27 14.60
N GLN A 105 1.62 -12.34 14.20
CA GLN A 105 1.23 -11.01 13.71
C GLN A 105 1.74 -10.79 12.29
N TRP A 106 1.06 -9.92 11.55
CA TRP A 106 1.54 -9.44 10.27
C TRP A 106 2.77 -8.56 10.46
N GLN A 107 3.77 -8.78 9.62
CA GLN A 107 5.01 -8.02 9.64
C GLN A 107 5.34 -7.55 8.22
N TYR A 108 5.77 -6.29 8.09
CA TYR A 108 6.36 -5.81 6.85
C TYR A 108 7.64 -6.62 6.56
N TYR A 109 7.72 -7.18 5.35
CA TYR A 109 8.85 -8.02 4.96
C TYR A 109 9.76 -7.30 3.96
N ALA A 110 9.19 -6.83 2.85
CA ALA A 110 9.96 -6.23 1.77
C ALA A 110 9.09 -5.35 0.86
N LYS A 111 9.76 -4.66 -0.06
CA LYS A 111 9.12 -4.04 -1.22
C LYS A 111 9.85 -4.39 -2.50
N THR A 112 9.12 -4.45 -3.60
CA THR A 112 9.66 -4.78 -4.92
C THR A 112 8.89 -4.04 -6.01
N SER A 113 9.56 -3.63 -7.09
CA SER A 113 8.90 -3.16 -8.32
C SER A 113 8.65 -4.29 -9.32
N GLN A 114 9.10 -5.50 -9.01
CA GLN A 114 8.90 -6.69 -9.83
C GLN A 114 7.60 -7.39 -9.45
N THR A 115 7.12 -8.28 -10.32
CA THR A 115 5.92 -9.07 -10.10
C THR A 115 6.20 -10.47 -9.57
N ASN A 116 7.37 -10.64 -8.97
CA ASN A 116 7.79 -11.84 -8.29
C ASN A 116 8.62 -11.48 -7.05
N TYR A 117 8.67 -12.41 -6.11
CA TYR A 117 9.54 -12.30 -4.95
C TYR A 117 9.81 -13.67 -4.32
N SER A 118 11.07 -13.91 -3.92
CA SER A 118 11.48 -15.15 -3.23
C SER A 118 11.77 -14.87 -1.76
N ILE A 119 11.19 -15.66 -0.87
CA ILE A 119 11.36 -15.59 0.58
C ILE A 119 12.09 -16.84 1.02
N VAL A 120 13.23 -16.68 1.68
CA VAL A 120 13.94 -17.77 2.36
C VAL A 120 13.48 -17.82 3.80
N TYR A 121 13.18 -19.02 4.32
CA TYR A 121 12.67 -19.17 5.69
C TYR A 121 13.54 -20.10 6.55
N ALA A 122 13.47 -19.89 7.86
CA ALA A 122 14.22 -20.67 8.85
C ALA A 122 13.49 -21.97 9.20
N ALA A 123 14.24 -22.95 9.71
CA ALA A 123 13.74 -24.31 10.00
C ALA A 123 12.62 -24.37 11.05
N ASP A 124 12.50 -23.32 11.88
CA ASP A 124 11.50 -23.19 12.93
C ASP A 124 10.14 -22.68 12.40
N LYS A 125 10.04 -22.39 11.10
CA LYS A 125 8.78 -21.96 10.47
C LYS A 125 8.04 -23.16 9.90
N THR A 126 6.78 -23.29 10.28
CA THR A 126 5.89 -24.39 9.90
C THR A 126 4.80 -23.97 8.92
N SER A 127 4.46 -22.69 8.91
CA SER A 127 3.47 -22.14 7.98
C SER A 127 3.73 -20.66 7.71
N ILE A 128 3.26 -20.17 6.56
CA ILE A 128 3.36 -18.77 6.18
C ILE A 128 2.05 -18.29 5.58
N LYS A 129 1.67 -17.08 5.96
CA LYS A 129 0.72 -16.26 5.22
C LYS A 129 1.47 -15.08 4.61
N VAL A 130 1.18 -14.78 3.36
CA VAL A 130 1.76 -13.66 2.63
C VAL A 130 0.65 -12.79 2.08
N ALA A 131 0.75 -11.49 2.29
CA ALA A 131 -0.10 -10.50 1.66
C ALA A 131 0.76 -9.54 0.83
N VAL A 132 0.32 -9.27 -0.40
CA VAL A 132 0.93 -8.26 -1.26
C VAL A 132 -0.06 -7.12 -1.45
N GLN A 133 0.37 -5.89 -1.23
CA GLN A 133 -0.49 -4.71 -1.26
C GLN A 133 0.11 -3.55 -2.04
N LYS A 134 -0.78 -2.63 -2.46
CA LYS A 134 -0.42 -1.31 -2.99
C LYS A 134 0.44 -0.54 -1.95
N PRO A 135 1.28 0.42 -2.37
CA PRO A 135 2.09 1.20 -1.44
C PRO A 135 1.22 1.99 -0.46
N THR A 136 1.44 1.75 0.83
CA THR A 136 0.82 2.47 1.93
C THR A 136 1.85 3.30 2.66
N VAL A 137 1.45 4.44 3.21
CA VAL A 137 2.37 5.30 3.98
C VAL A 137 2.78 4.61 5.28
N GLN A 138 1.83 3.94 5.94
CA GLN A 138 2.09 3.10 7.11
C GLN A 138 2.55 1.72 6.65
N GLN A 139 3.62 1.22 7.26
CA GLN A 139 4.16 -0.13 6.99
C GLN A 139 3.37 -1.19 7.76
N GLU A 140 2.06 -1.17 7.58
CA GLU A 140 1.09 -2.08 8.19
C GLU A 140 0.25 -2.73 7.09
N ARG A 141 -0.33 -3.89 7.40
CA ARG A 141 -1.15 -4.65 6.45
C ARG A 141 -2.57 -4.10 6.48
N PHE A 142 -3.08 -3.66 5.32
CA PHE A 142 -4.44 -3.13 5.20
C PHE A 142 -5.25 -3.92 4.18
N THR A 143 -6.43 -4.37 4.58
CA THR A 143 -7.33 -5.14 3.68
C THR A 143 -7.70 -4.36 2.43
N THR A 144 -7.89 -3.04 2.52
CA THR A 144 -8.25 -2.19 1.37
C THR A 144 -7.12 -1.99 0.36
N ALA A 145 -5.88 -2.19 0.79
CA ALA A 145 -4.70 -2.08 -0.06
C ALA A 145 -4.23 -3.44 -0.59
N THR A 146 -4.70 -4.54 0.00
CA THR A 146 -4.26 -5.91 -0.29
C THR A 146 -4.75 -6.33 -1.68
N LEU A 147 -3.81 -6.69 -2.54
CA LEU A 147 -4.06 -7.21 -3.89
C LEU A 147 -4.31 -8.71 -3.87
N PHE A 148 -3.62 -9.44 -3.00
CA PHE A 148 -3.89 -10.85 -2.74
C PHE A 148 -3.29 -11.28 -1.40
N GLU A 149 -3.86 -12.35 -0.85
CA GLU A 149 -3.32 -13.07 0.30
C GLU A 149 -3.25 -14.56 -0.05
N ASN A 150 -2.09 -15.16 0.22
CA ASN A 150 -1.90 -16.61 0.12
C ASN A 150 -1.43 -17.17 1.44
N ASP A 151 -1.75 -18.44 1.67
CA ASP A 151 -1.18 -19.21 2.75
C ASP A 151 -0.53 -20.49 2.23
N ALA A 152 0.48 -20.98 2.95
CA ALA A 152 1.15 -22.23 2.61
C ALA A 152 1.68 -22.94 3.85
N SER A 153 1.68 -24.28 3.77
CA SER A 153 2.42 -25.15 4.68
C SER A 153 3.90 -25.14 4.32
N LEU A 154 4.76 -25.09 5.33
CA LEU A 154 6.23 -25.15 5.19
C LEU A 154 6.82 -26.46 5.73
N ILE A 155 5.93 -27.38 6.15
CA ILE A 155 6.22 -28.75 6.54
C ILE A 155 6.01 -29.64 5.32
#